data_AF-A0A821GSA9-F1
#
_entry.id   AF-A0A821GSA9-F1
#
_cell.length_a   1.000
_cell.length_b   1.000
_cell.length_c   1.000
_cell.angle_alpha   90.00
_cell.angle_beta   90.00
_cell.angle_gamma   90.00
#
_symmetry.space_group_name_H-M   'P 1'
#
loop_
_entity.id
_entity.type
_entity.pdbx_description
1 polymer ?
#
loop_
_entity_poly.entity_id
_entity_poly.type
_entity_poly.pdbx_seq_one_letter_code
_entity_poly.pdbx_strand_id
1 'polypeptide(L)'
;SFYHRTLCVQEWHKNFITCHRADGKLSEKDIIDAAIKGIEEEGLKNVEFSKESKTICDELHKVRNCENKVEIKQCAVRLYTHNGLLCKLVNQALRKNDKRIYRDTLGPYCYLLYSYLCLRSPFGIDFHRGTVYRGAWLHPG
;
A
#
# COMPACT_ATOMS: atom_id res chain seq x y z
N SER A 1 2.53 11.57 8.78
CA SER A 1 3.19 11.31 7.48
C SER A 1 3.22 9.81 7.22
N PHE A 2 2.96 9.30 6.00
CA PHE A 2 3.10 7.85 5.66
C PHE A 2 4.50 7.34 6.07
N TYR A 3 5.49 8.22 5.90
CA TYR A 3 6.90 8.05 6.24
C TYR A 3 7.22 7.80 7.73
N HIS A 4 6.38 8.25 8.67
CA HIS A 4 6.60 7.98 10.11
C HIS A 4 6.03 6.62 10.56
N ARG A 5 5.41 5.87 9.64
CA ARG A 5 4.69 4.62 9.93
C ARG A 5 5.30 3.41 9.24
N THR A 6 6.57 3.51 8.87
CA THR A 6 7.39 2.44 8.27
C THR A 6 7.49 1.20 9.15
N LEU A 7 7.44 1.36 10.48
CA LEU A 7 7.41 0.25 11.44
C LEU A 7 6.21 -0.68 11.23
N CYS A 8 5.01 -0.14 10.97
CA CYS A 8 3.81 -0.95 10.75
C CYS A 8 3.91 -1.78 9.46
N VAL A 9 4.49 -1.22 8.40
CA VAL A 9 4.64 -1.92 7.11
C VAL A 9 5.73 -3.00 7.19
N GLN A 10 6.82 -2.73 7.92
CA GLN A 10 7.86 -3.72 8.22
C GLN A 10 7.34 -4.85 9.10
N GLU A 11 6.51 -4.53 10.12
CA GLU A 11 5.85 -5.50 10.98
C GLU A 11 4.85 -6.36 10.21
N TRP A 12 4.07 -5.76 9.29
CA TRP A 12 3.23 -6.51 8.35
C TRP A 12 4.07 -7.51 7.56
N HIS A 13 5.13 -7.04 6.88
CA HIS A 13 5.95 -7.88 6.02
C HIS A 13 6.58 -9.04 6.79
N LYS A 14 7.10 -8.78 7.99
CA LYS A 14 7.64 -9.79 8.88
C LYS A 14 6.57 -10.83 9.25
N ASN A 15 5.39 -10.38 9.69
CA ASN A 15 4.29 -11.27 10.07
C ASN A 15 3.76 -12.07 8.87
N PHE A 16 3.62 -11.45 7.71
CA PHE A 16 3.10 -12.09 6.49
C PHE A 16 4.04 -13.18 5.98
N ILE A 17 5.34 -12.93 5.93
CA ILE A 17 6.34 -13.96 5.59
C ILE A 17 6.29 -15.12 6.59
N THR A 18 6.25 -14.80 7.89
CA THR A 18 6.26 -15.83 8.96
C THR A 18 4.99 -16.68 8.95
N CYS A 19 3.83 -16.11 8.59
CA CYS A 19 2.55 -16.81 8.60
C CYS A 19 2.22 -17.56 7.29
N HIS A 20 2.86 -17.21 6.16
CA HIS A 20 2.48 -17.79 4.86
C HIS A 20 3.50 -18.72 4.22
N ARG A 21 4.76 -18.76 4.68
CA ARG A 21 5.74 -19.69 4.11
C ARG A 21 6.85 -20.10 5.07
N ALA A 22 7.08 -21.42 5.19
CA ALA A 22 8.12 -22.01 6.03
C ALA A 22 9.55 -21.77 5.51
N ASP A 23 9.71 -21.43 4.23
CA ASP A 23 10.98 -21.16 3.53
C ASP A 23 11.33 -19.66 3.44
N GLY A 24 10.48 -18.77 3.93
CA GLY A 24 10.76 -17.34 4.09
C GLY A 24 10.88 -16.52 2.79
N LYS A 25 10.61 -17.11 1.61
CA LYS A 25 10.68 -16.40 0.32
C LYS A 25 9.28 -16.16 -0.25
N LEU A 26 8.94 -14.89 -0.39
CA LEU A 26 7.67 -14.43 -0.95
C LEU A 26 7.90 -13.85 -2.35
N SER A 27 7.14 -14.30 -3.36
CA SER A 27 7.24 -13.72 -4.71
C SER A 27 6.46 -12.41 -4.79
N GLU A 28 6.84 -11.51 -5.71
CA GLU A 28 6.04 -10.29 -5.93
C GLU A 28 4.62 -10.62 -6.41
N LYS A 29 4.42 -11.76 -7.10
CA LYS A 29 3.09 -12.21 -7.51
C LYS A 29 2.19 -12.50 -6.31
N ASP A 30 2.72 -13.18 -5.30
CA ASP A 30 1.98 -13.50 -4.07
C ASP A 30 1.57 -12.21 -3.32
N ILE A 31 2.44 -11.20 -3.34
CA ILE A 31 2.17 -9.88 -2.73
C ILE A 31 1.07 -9.15 -3.49
N ILE A 32 1.12 -9.17 -4.83
CA ILE A 32 0.11 -8.55 -5.68
C ILE A 32 -1.24 -9.24 -5.49
N ASP A 33 -1.28 -10.57 -5.48
CA ASP A 33 -2.51 -11.34 -5.28
C ASP A 33 -3.12 -11.05 -3.90
N ALA A 34 -2.28 -10.98 -2.86
CA ALA A 34 -2.74 -10.58 -1.53
C ALA A 34 -3.23 -9.13 -1.49
N ALA A 35 -2.57 -8.20 -2.21
CA ALA A 35 -2.98 -6.80 -2.29
C ALA A 35 -4.35 -6.67 -2.97
N ILE A 36 -4.56 -7.37 -4.08
CA ILE A 36 -5.82 -7.42 -4.81
C ILE A 36 -6.94 -7.90 -3.88
N LYS A 37 -6.74 -9.07 -3.25
CA LYS A 37 -7.73 -9.64 -2.34
C LYS A 37 -8.09 -8.67 -1.20
N GLY A 38 -7.09 -8.04 -0.58
CA GLY A 38 -7.31 -7.07 0.47
C GLY A 38 -8.08 -5.84 0.01
N ILE A 39 -7.80 -5.34 -1.19
CA ILE A 39 -8.50 -4.18 -1.78
C ILE A 39 -9.94 -4.55 -2.14
N GLU A 40 -10.19 -5.75 -2.67
CA GLU A 40 -11.54 -6.27 -2.92
C GLU A 40 -12.34 -6.38 -1.63
N GLU A 41 -11.76 -6.96 -0.59
CA GLU A 41 -12.42 -7.09 0.72
C GLU A 41 -12.82 -5.75 1.32
N GLU A 42 -11.95 -4.73 1.23
CA GLU A 42 -12.30 -3.37 1.68
C GLU A 42 -13.33 -2.71 0.75
N GLY A 43 -13.28 -3.00 -0.55
CA GLY A 43 -14.28 -2.55 -1.53
C GLY A 43 -15.67 -3.14 -1.30
N LEU A 44 -15.76 -4.38 -0.80
CA LEU A 44 -17.03 -5.00 -0.41
C LEU A 44 -17.62 -4.39 0.86
N LYS A 45 -16.76 -3.94 1.79
CA LYS A 45 -17.19 -3.30 3.05
C LYS A 45 -17.62 -1.85 2.87
N ASN A 46 -17.17 -1.19 1.80
CA ASN A 46 -17.41 0.23 1.57
C ASN A 46 -18.02 0.47 0.17
N VAL A 47 -19.30 0.82 0.13
CA VAL A 47 -20.07 1.05 -1.10
C VAL A 47 -19.46 2.14 -1.99
N GLU A 48 -18.92 3.21 -1.39
CA GLU A 48 -18.26 4.29 -2.15
C GLU A 48 -16.96 3.80 -2.78
N PHE A 49 -16.24 2.90 -2.09
CA PHE A 49 -14.99 2.34 -2.58
C PHE A 49 -15.18 1.17 -3.55
N SER A 50 -16.34 0.51 -3.57
CA SER A 50 -16.61 -0.70 -4.37
C SER A 50 -16.36 -0.55 -5.88
N LYS A 51 -16.66 0.61 -6.45
CA LYS A 51 -16.39 0.86 -7.89
C LYS A 51 -14.90 1.09 -8.14
N GLU A 52 -14.25 1.87 -7.27
CA GLU A 52 -12.82 2.15 -7.40
C GLU A 52 -11.97 0.89 -7.16
N SER A 53 -12.34 0.07 -6.19
CA SER A 53 -11.60 -1.15 -5.84
C SER A 53 -11.48 -2.09 -7.04
N LYS A 54 -12.53 -2.22 -7.86
CA LYS A 54 -12.49 -3.01 -9.09
C LYS A 54 -11.45 -2.49 -10.08
N THR A 55 -11.49 -1.19 -10.39
CA THR A 55 -10.50 -0.57 -11.29
C THR A 55 -9.08 -0.72 -10.77
N ILE A 56 -8.88 -0.58 -9.46
CA ILE A 56 -7.57 -0.76 -8.83
C ILE A 56 -7.10 -2.22 -8.98
N CYS A 57 -7.97 -3.18 -8.74
CA CYS A 57 -7.66 -4.60 -8.88
C CYS A 57 -7.33 -4.97 -10.33
N ASP A 58 -8.07 -4.44 -11.31
CA ASP A 58 -7.80 -4.65 -12.74
C ASP A 58 -6.40 -4.12 -13.13
N GLU A 59 -6.02 -2.94 -12.66
CA GLU A 59 -4.68 -2.38 -12.91
C GLU A 59 -3.56 -3.18 -12.24
N LEU A 60 -3.80 -3.71 -11.04
CA LEU A 60 -2.85 -4.60 -10.37
C LEU A 60 -2.73 -5.96 -11.09
N HIS A 61 -3.84 -6.49 -11.61
CA HIS A 61 -3.83 -7.72 -12.41
C HIS A 61 -2.98 -7.58 -13.68
N LYS A 62 -2.99 -6.42 -14.34
CA LYS A 62 -2.17 -6.16 -15.54
C LYS A 62 -0.66 -6.28 -15.26
N VAL A 63 -0.21 -5.87 -14.07
CA VAL A 63 1.21 -5.92 -13.69
C VAL A 63 1.60 -7.19 -12.92
N ARG A 64 0.64 -8.07 -12.60
CA ARG A 64 0.85 -9.31 -11.82
C ARG A 64 1.95 -10.21 -12.39
N ASN A 65 2.00 -10.36 -13.71
CA ASN A 65 2.98 -11.21 -14.39
C ASN A 65 4.21 -10.44 -14.87
N CYS A 66 4.31 -9.14 -14.56
CA CYS A 66 5.46 -8.36 -14.96
C CYS A 66 6.71 -8.79 -14.18
N GLU A 67 7.83 -8.99 -14.88
CA GLU A 67 9.12 -9.28 -14.25
C GLU A 67 9.82 -8.00 -13.77
N ASN A 68 9.41 -6.85 -14.31
CA ASN A 68 9.96 -5.55 -13.95
C ASN A 68 9.36 -5.04 -12.64
N LYS A 69 10.08 -5.28 -11.54
CA LYS A 69 9.72 -4.82 -10.19
C LYS A 69 9.52 -3.30 -10.09
N VAL A 70 10.22 -2.51 -10.90
CA VAL A 70 10.06 -1.05 -10.88
C VAL A 70 8.69 -0.66 -11.41
N GLU A 71 8.24 -1.33 -12.47
CA GLU A 71 6.94 -1.09 -13.10
C GLU A 71 5.77 -1.44 -12.17
N ILE A 72 5.85 -2.60 -11.49
CA ILE A 72 4.87 -3.02 -10.47
C ILE A 72 4.71 -1.92 -9.40
N LYS A 73 5.85 -1.45 -8.89
CA LYS A 73 5.88 -0.46 -7.81
C LYS A 73 5.42 0.92 -8.27
N GLN A 74 5.76 1.32 -9.50
CA GLN A 74 5.22 2.53 -10.12
C GLN A 74 3.71 2.44 -10.31
N CYS A 75 3.18 1.28 -10.70
CA CYS A 75 1.73 1.05 -10.79
C CYS A 75 1.06 1.28 -9.44
N ALA A 76 1.58 0.67 -8.37
CA ALA A 76 1.05 0.87 -7.02
C ALA A 76 1.04 2.36 -6.62
N VAL A 77 2.12 3.10 -6.88
CA VAL A 77 2.18 4.54 -6.57
C VAL A 77 1.20 5.34 -7.41
N ARG A 78 1.08 5.08 -8.71
CA ARG A 78 0.10 5.75 -9.57
C ARG A 78 -1.31 5.58 -9.01
N LEU A 79 -1.68 4.34 -8.67
CA LEU A 79 -2.98 4.03 -8.06
C LEU A 79 -3.21 4.77 -6.74
N TYR A 80 -2.18 4.88 -5.89
CA TYR A 80 -2.26 5.65 -4.65
C TYR A 80 -2.41 7.16 -4.88
N THR A 81 -1.76 7.71 -5.91
CA THR A 81 -1.78 9.15 -6.20
C THR A 81 -3.02 9.59 -6.97
N HIS A 82 -3.56 8.73 -7.83
CA HIS A 82 -4.68 9.06 -8.71
C HIS A 82 -6.03 8.83 -8.02
N ASN A 83 -6.13 7.83 -7.14
CA ASN A 83 -7.39 7.47 -6.48
C ASN A 83 -7.48 8.03 -5.05
N GLY A 84 -8.37 8.99 -4.88
CA GLY A 84 -8.58 9.67 -3.61
C GLY A 84 -9.05 8.74 -2.48
N LEU A 85 -9.90 7.74 -2.76
CA LEU A 85 -10.42 6.84 -1.72
C LEU A 85 -9.39 5.81 -1.26
N LEU A 86 -8.64 5.18 -2.18
CA LEU A 86 -7.56 4.26 -1.79
C LEU A 86 -6.51 4.97 -0.93
N CYS A 87 -6.10 6.18 -1.32
CA CYS A 87 -5.20 7.01 -0.53
C CYS A 87 -5.77 7.34 0.85
N LYS A 88 -7.06 7.72 0.94
CA LYS A 88 -7.75 7.98 2.21
C LYS A 88 -7.79 6.72 3.09
N LEU A 89 -8.16 5.57 2.55
CA LEU A 89 -8.26 4.29 3.27
C LEU A 89 -6.90 3.84 3.81
N VAL A 90 -5.88 3.81 2.95
CA VAL A 90 -4.50 3.48 3.36
C VAL A 90 -4.02 4.45 4.44
N ASN A 91 -4.24 5.76 4.25
CA ASN A 91 -3.85 6.75 5.25
C ASN A 91 -4.63 6.60 6.56
N GLN A 92 -5.91 6.25 6.53
CA GLN A 92 -6.74 6.03 7.71
C GLN A 92 -6.31 4.76 8.46
N ALA A 93 -6.12 3.65 7.75
CA ALA A 93 -5.67 2.38 8.30
C ALA A 93 -4.33 2.55 9.03
N LEU A 94 -3.38 3.20 8.35
CA LEU A 94 -2.09 3.53 8.95
C LEU A 94 -2.27 4.52 10.11
N ARG A 95 -3.15 5.53 10.00
CA ARG A 95 -3.36 6.58 11.03
C ARG A 95 -3.90 6.05 12.34
N LYS A 96 -4.94 5.23 12.28
CA LYS A 96 -5.64 4.70 13.44
C LYS A 96 -4.89 3.53 14.09
N ASN A 97 -3.75 3.12 13.53
CA ASN A 97 -3.07 1.88 13.89
C ASN A 97 -4.07 0.71 13.93
N ASP A 98 -5.00 0.72 12.97
CA ASP A 98 -6.04 -0.29 12.89
C ASP A 98 -5.36 -1.59 12.44
N LYS A 99 -4.97 -2.37 13.45
CA LYS A 99 -4.22 -3.60 13.27
C LYS A 99 -4.97 -4.56 12.35
N ARG A 100 -6.29 -4.49 12.29
CA ARG A 100 -7.09 -5.37 11.43
C ARG A 100 -6.95 -4.98 9.96
N ILE A 101 -7.15 -3.71 9.63
CA ILE A 101 -7.13 -3.26 8.23
C ILE A 101 -5.71 -3.31 7.64
N TYR A 102 -4.68 -2.92 8.41
CA TYR A 102 -3.32 -3.01 7.88
C TYR A 102 -2.78 -4.45 7.90
N ARG A 103 -3.13 -5.28 8.89
CA ARG A 103 -2.58 -6.65 8.97
C ARG A 103 -3.25 -7.60 8.01
N ASP A 104 -4.57 -7.50 7.92
CA ASP A 104 -5.40 -8.53 7.30
C ASP A 104 -5.78 -8.19 5.86
N THR A 105 -5.87 -6.90 5.49
CA THR A 105 -6.34 -6.49 4.15
C THR A 105 -5.37 -5.60 3.38
N LEU A 106 -5.14 -4.34 3.77
CA LEU A 106 -4.37 -3.37 2.98
C LEU A 106 -2.84 -3.44 3.18
N GLY A 107 -2.35 -4.29 4.07
CA GLY A 107 -0.92 -4.48 4.33
C GLY A 107 -0.06 -4.79 3.10
N PRO A 108 -0.43 -5.74 2.23
CA PRO A 108 0.32 -6.05 1.03
C PRO A 108 0.42 -4.86 0.08
N TYR A 109 -0.67 -4.09 -0.08
CA TYR A 109 -0.64 -2.87 -0.88
C TYR A 109 0.26 -1.80 -0.26
N CYS A 110 0.24 -1.64 1.07
CA CYS A 110 1.15 -0.73 1.78
C CYS A 110 2.62 -1.13 1.60
N TYR A 111 2.91 -2.44 1.54
CA TYR A 111 4.26 -2.94 1.26
C TYR A 111 4.74 -2.59 -0.15
N LEU A 112 3.88 -2.71 -1.17
CA LEU A 112 4.23 -2.28 -2.53
C LEU A 112 4.63 -0.80 -2.57
N LEU A 113 3.87 0.06 -1.90
CA LEU A 113 4.19 1.49 -1.77
C LEU A 113 5.51 1.73 -1.03
N TYR A 114 5.71 1.07 0.11
CA TYR A 114 6.95 1.18 0.88
C TYR A 114 8.17 0.73 0.07
N SER A 115 8.04 -0.39 -0.65
CA SER A 115 9.11 -0.94 -1.47
C SER A 115 9.53 0.00 -2.61
N TYR A 116 8.60 0.82 -3.15
CA TYR A 116 8.93 1.88 -4.09
C TYR A 116 9.76 2.99 -3.44
N LEU A 117 9.36 3.42 -2.24
CA LEU A 117 10.08 4.47 -1.51
C LEU A 117 11.52 4.03 -1.17
N CYS A 118 11.71 2.77 -0.79
CA CYS A 118 13.03 2.19 -0.57
C CYS A 118 13.86 2.03 -1.85
N LEU A 119 13.23 1.83 -3.01
CA LEU A 119 13.97 1.81 -4.28
C LEU A 119 14.50 3.19 -4.67
N ARG A 120 13.71 4.25 -4.45
CA ARG A 120 14.15 5.62 -4.78
C ARG A 120 15.17 6.16 -3.77
N SER A 121 15.08 5.73 -2.52
CA SER A 121 16.10 6.02 -1.51
C SER A 121 16.58 4.72 -0.83
N PRO A 122 17.67 4.11 -1.33
CA PRO A 122 18.21 2.86 -0.80
C PRO A 122 18.73 2.96 0.64
N PHE A 123 18.95 4.19 1.15
CA PHE A 123 19.30 4.44 2.55
C PHE A 123 18.06 4.71 3.44
N GLY A 124 16.87 4.66 2.85
CA GLY A 124 15.65 5.17 3.47
C GLY A 124 15.73 6.70 3.56
N ILE A 125 14.69 7.37 3.09
CA ILE A 125 14.56 8.84 3.09
C ILE A 125 15.25 9.46 1.87
N ASP A 126 14.48 9.68 0.80
CA ASP A 126 14.79 10.78 -0.10
C ASP A 126 14.49 12.02 0.75
N PHE A 127 15.53 12.57 1.39
CA PHE A 127 15.43 13.91 1.93
C PHE A 127 15.33 14.79 0.69
N HIS A 128 14.11 15.04 0.22
CA HIS A 128 13.88 16.19 -0.61
C HIS A 128 14.35 17.38 0.22
N ARG A 129 15.55 17.90 -0.09
CA ARG A 129 16.17 19.03 0.62
C ARG A 129 15.43 20.36 0.34
N GLY A 130 14.25 20.30 -0.26
CA GLY A 130 13.39 21.45 -0.54
C GLY A 130 12.21 21.51 0.43
N THR A 131 11.76 22.71 0.72
CA THR A 131 10.53 22.95 1.47
C THR A 131 9.34 22.42 0.65
N VAL A 132 8.58 21.50 1.25
CA VAL A 132 7.33 20.98 0.68
C VAL A 132 6.13 21.55 1.44
N TYR A 133 5.18 22.11 0.71
CA TYR A 133 3.96 22.66 1.28
C TYR A 133 2.84 21.62 1.21
N ARG A 134 2.13 21.42 2.32
CA ARG A 134 0.95 20.55 2.40
C ARG A 134 -0.17 21.26 3.14
N GLY A 135 -1.20 21.67 2.41
CA GLY A 135 -2.45 22.14 3.01
C GLY A 135 -3.29 20.97 3.53
N ALA A 136 -3.97 21.17 4.64
CA ALA A 136 -5.02 20.27 5.13
C ALA A 136 -6.17 21.12 5.67
N TRP A 137 -7.40 20.78 5.28
CA TRP A 137 -8.59 21.35 5.89
C TRP A 137 -8.80 20.66 7.25
N LEU A 138 -8.66 21.43 8.33
CA LEU A 138 -9.05 21.02 9.67
C LEU A 138 -10.44 21.61 9.91
N HIS A 139 -11.44 20.75 10.13
CA HIS A 139 -12.75 21.23 10.52
C HIS A 139 -12.63 21.96 11.87
N PRO A 140 -13.15 23.19 12.02
CA PRO A 140 -13.33 23.80 13.33
C PRO A 140 -14.30 22.92 14.12
N GLY A 141 -13.90 22.52 15.33
CA GLY A 141 -14.76 21.83 16.28
C GLY A 141 -15.78 22.75 16.91
#